data_AF-A0A964P6N7-F1
#
_entry.id   AF-A0A964P6N7-F1
#
_cell.length_a   1.000
_cell.length_b   1.000
_cell.length_c   1.000
_cell.angle_alpha   90.00
_cell.angle_beta   90.00
_cell.angle_gamma   90.00
#
_symmetry.space_group_name_H-M   'P 1'
#
loop_
_entity.id
_entity.type
_entity.pdbx_description
1 polymer ?
#
loop_
_entity_poly.entity_id
_entity_poly.type
_entity_poly.pdbx_seq_one_letter_code
_entity_poly.pdbx_strand_id
1 'polypeptide(L)'
;MFGGEEQATIETSLDEREFGKRVCDALDLLGRVNFRESGVIDISPKAALVSFMSTLTIDTRIRQTDGGFKVSLQYTLAPSGALWVIAGLLLLFTCISGAIIIAPLVIDKPNVARAVENALRDLEDAARKADKAR
;
A
#
# COMPACT_ATOMS: atom_id res chain seq x y z
N MET A 1 -4.80 5.17 -2.10
CA MET A 1 -4.13 6.39 -2.62
C MET A 1 -4.61 7.54 -1.78
N PHE A 2 -3.72 8.41 -1.34
CA PHE A 2 -4.06 9.62 -0.59
C PHE A 2 -3.66 10.83 -1.42
N GLY A 3 -4.52 11.84 -1.50
CA GLY A 3 -4.22 13.07 -2.22
C GLY A 3 -5.05 14.20 -1.68
N GLY A 4 -4.54 15.41 -1.84
CA GLY A 4 -5.19 16.63 -1.43
C GLY A 4 -4.90 17.75 -2.41
N GLU A 5 -5.78 18.74 -2.42
CA GLU A 5 -5.62 19.97 -3.18
C GLU A 5 -5.68 21.14 -2.21
N GLU A 6 -4.63 21.95 -2.21
CA GLU A 6 -4.54 23.17 -1.44
C GLU A 6 -4.53 24.36 -2.41
N GLN A 7 -5.35 25.37 -2.14
CA GLN A 7 -5.43 26.57 -2.98
C GLN A 7 -5.19 27.81 -2.12
N ALA A 8 -4.33 28.70 -2.60
CA ALA A 8 -4.07 29.99 -1.99
C ALA A 8 -4.20 31.10 -3.04
N THR A 9 -4.96 32.14 -2.74
CA THR A 9 -5.01 33.36 -3.54
C THR A 9 -4.11 34.39 -2.89
N ILE A 10 -3.17 34.93 -3.66
CA ILE A 10 -2.20 35.93 -3.20
C ILE A 10 -2.41 37.20 -4.02
N GLU A 11 -2.90 38.24 -3.36
CA GLU A 11 -3.00 39.58 -3.94
C GLU A 11 -1.60 40.20 -3.97
N THR A 12 -1.13 40.56 -5.17
CA THR A 12 0.19 41.15 -5.34
C THR A 12 0.26 41.96 -6.63
N SER A 13 1.07 43.02 -6.61
CA SER A 13 1.40 43.85 -7.77
C SER A 13 2.66 43.39 -8.49
N LEU A 14 3.24 42.25 -8.09
CA LEU A 14 4.44 41.69 -8.72
C LEU A 14 4.12 41.19 -10.13
N ASP A 15 5.11 41.27 -11.01
CA ASP A 15 5.03 40.67 -12.34
C ASP A 15 5.01 39.13 -12.25
N GLU A 16 4.37 38.47 -13.20
CA GLU A 16 4.14 37.00 -13.18
C GLU A 16 5.46 36.22 -13.06
N ARG A 17 6.51 36.68 -13.75
CA ARG A 17 7.86 36.07 -13.65
C ARG A 17 8.46 36.21 -12.26
N GLU A 18 8.32 37.38 -11.64
CA GLU A 18 8.90 37.66 -10.33
C GLU A 18 8.13 36.93 -9.22
N PHE A 19 6.81 36.89 -9.34
CA PHE A 19 5.94 36.10 -8.48
C PHE A 19 6.24 34.60 -8.62
N GLY A 20 6.33 34.09 -9.85
CA GLY A 20 6.67 32.71 -10.14
C GLY A 20 8.01 32.30 -9.53
N LYS A 21 9.01 33.19 -9.58
CA LYS A 21 10.31 32.95 -8.94
C LYS A 21 10.20 32.83 -7.43
N ARG A 22 9.45 33.72 -6.76
CA ARG A 22 9.21 33.63 -5.30
C ARG A 22 8.45 32.37 -4.90
N VAL A 23 7.48 31.96 -5.70
CA VAL A 23 6.78 30.69 -5.49
C VAL A 23 7.74 29.52 -5.64
N CYS A 24 8.66 29.54 -6.61
CA CYS A 24 9.69 28.52 -6.75
C CYS A 24 10.63 28.47 -5.55
N ASP A 25 11.11 29.62 -5.07
CA ASP A 25 11.98 29.71 -3.90
C ASP A 25 11.30 29.15 -2.64
N ALA A 26 10.00 29.41 -2.46
CA ALA A 26 9.22 28.85 -1.35
C ALA A 26 9.03 27.33 -1.47
N LEU A 27 8.89 26.81 -2.70
CA LEU A 27 8.69 25.38 -2.98
C LEU A 27 10.00 24.58 -3.04
N ASP A 28 11.17 25.24 -3.07
CA ASP A 28 12.49 24.58 -3.11
C ASP A 28 12.76 23.69 -1.87
N LEU A 29 12.03 23.93 -0.78
CA LEU A 29 12.03 23.05 0.38
C LEU A 29 11.50 21.64 0.04
N LEU A 30 10.53 21.54 -0.86
CA LEU A 30 9.86 20.29 -1.24
C LEU A 30 10.67 19.47 -2.25
N GLY A 31 11.56 20.08 -3.03
CA GLY A 31 12.11 19.42 -4.20
C GLY A 31 12.96 20.30 -5.07
N ARG A 32 13.45 19.72 -6.17
CA ARG A 32 13.96 20.50 -7.29
C ARG A 32 12.75 21.04 -8.04
N VAL A 33 12.61 22.36 -8.07
CA VAL A 33 11.49 23.07 -8.70
C VAL A 33 11.90 23.59 -10.07
N ASN A 34 11.09 23.34 -11.10
CA ASN A 34 11.29 23.90 -12.43
C ASN A 34 10.04 24.69 -12.86
N PHE A 35 10.23 25.98 -13.12
CA PHE A 35 9.18 26.85 -13.65
C PHE A 35 9.11 26.71 -15.18
N ARG A 36 7.95 26.34 -15.73
CA ARG A 36 7.70 26.37 -17.17
C ARG A 36 6.98 27.66 -17.56
N GLU A 37 7.19 28.10 -18.81
CA GLU A 37 6.65 29.37 -19.37
C GLU A 37 5.11 29.47 -19.42
N SER A 38 4.36 28.49 -18.90
CA SER A 38 2.89 28.44 -18.89
C SER A 38 2.28 28.55 -17.48
N GLY A 39 3.04 29.02 -16.49
CA GLY A 39 2.58 29.07 -15.08
C GLY A 39 2.47 27.70 -14.42
N VAL A 40 3.02 26.66 -15.05
CA VAL A 40 3.13 25.30 -14.50
C VAL A 40 4.48 25.16 -13.80
N ILE A 41 4.42 24.73 -12.55
CA ILE A 41 5.61 24.45 -11.74
C ILE A 41 5.69 22.95 -11.53
N ASP A 42 6.74 22.34 -12.08
CA ASP A 42 7.06 20.94 -11.84
C ASP A 42 7.98 20.82 -10.62
N ILE A 43 7.56 20.04 -9.64
CA ILE A 43 8.36 19.77 -8.44
C ILE A 43 8.81 18.31 -8.50
N SER A 44 10.12 18.11 -8.61
CA SER A 44 10.74 16.80 -8.38
C SER A 44 11.02 16.66 -6.88
N PRO A 45 10.23 15.88 -6.13
CA PRO A 45 10.34 15.83 -4.67
C PRO A 45 11.72 15.34 -4.23
N LYS A 46 12.23 15.88 -3.10
CA LYS A 46 13.51 15.43 -2.54
C LYS A 46 13.42 13.95 -2.15
N ALA A 47 14.53 13.23 -2.27
CA ALA A 47 14.62 11.83 -1.86
C ALA A 47 14.18 11.58 -0.41
N ALA A 48 14.28 12.58 0.47
CA ALA A 48 13.79 12.50 1.86
C ALA A 48 12.25 12.46 1.98
N LEU A 49 11.51 12.97 1.00
CA LEU A 49 10.04 12.98 0.95
C LEU A 49 9.47 11.77 0.18
N VAL A 50 10.33 11.04 -0.54
CA VAL A 50 9.96 9.88 -1.34
C VAL A 50 10.48 8.62 -0.62
N SER A 51 9.58 7.90 0.05
CA SER A 51 9.92 6.57 0.56
C SER A 51 9.95 5.55 -0.59
N PHE A 52 10.80 4.52 -0.50
CA PHE A 52 10.77 3.39 -1.43
C PHE A 52 9.37 2.75 -1.55
N MET A 53 8.53 2.90 -0.52
CA MET A 53 7.17 2.35 -0.46
C MET A 53 6.09 3.28 -1.06
N SER A 54 6.43 4.52 -1.42
CA SER A 54 5.43 5.50 -1.88
C SER A 54 5.99 6.47 -2.93
N THR A 55 5.23 6.69 -3.99
CA THR A 55 5.48 7.72 -4.99
C THR A 55 4.71 8.99 -4.61
N LEU A 56 5.40 10.11 -4.49
CA LEU A 56 4.82 11.43 -4.27
C LEU A 56 4.87 12.22 -5.59
N THR A 57 3.72 12.72 -6.04
CA THR A 57 3.60 13.65 -7.16
C THR A 57 3.07 14.97 -6.62
N ILE A 58 3.73 16.09 -6.95
CA ILE A 58 3.29 17.43 -6.58
C ILE A 58 3.17 18.26 -7.85
N ASP A 59 1.95 18.64 -8.19
CA ASP A 59 1.61 19.46 -9.33
C ASP A 59 1.22 20.85 -8.84
N THR A 60 1.90 21.89 -9.33
CA THR A 60 1.59 23.27 -8.94
C THR A 60 1.22 24.09 -10.17
N ARG A 61 0.13 24.85 -10.07
CA ARG A 61 -0.35 25.75 -11.13
C ARG A 61 -0.59 27.15 -10.58
N ILE A 62 -0.14 28.14 -11.34
CA ILE A 62 -0.39 29.55 -11.10
C ILE A 62 -1.41 30.03 -12.13
N ARG A 63 -2.45 30.73 -11.67
CA ARG A 63 -3.44 31.40 -12.53
C ARG A 63 -3.55 32.85 -12.13
N GLN A 64 -3.54 33.74 -13.11
CA GLN A 64 -3.83 35.15 -12.88
C GLN A 64 -5.31 35.37 -12.56
N THR A 65 -5.59 36.32 -11.66
CA THR A 65 -6.93 36.73 -11.21
C THR A 65 -6.99 38.26 -11.16
N ASP A 66 -8.19 38.85 -11.11
CA ASP A 66 -8.42 40.30 -11.25
C ASP A 66 -7.64 41.19 -10.25
N GLY A 67 -7.11 40.63 -9.15
CA GLY A 67 -6.32 41.35 -8.14
C GLY A 67 -4.99 40.69 -7.74
N GLY A 68 -4.53 39.67 -8.47
CA GLY A 68 -3.30 38.95 -8.11
C GLY A 68 -3.20 37.57 -8.74
N PHE A 69 -2.60 36.62 -8.02
CA PHE A 69 -2.37 35.27 -8.51
C PHE A 69 -2.98 34.21 -7.58
N LYS A 70 -3.62 33.23 -8.18
CA LYS A 70 -4.09 32.01 -7.50
C LYS A 70 -3.10 30.89 -7.73
N VAL A 71 -2.55 30.36 -6.64
CA VAL A 71 -1.66 29.20 -6.63
C VAL A 71 -2.47 27.99 -6.17
N SER A 72 -2.53 26.96 -7.01
CA SER A 72 -3.12 25.66 -6.66
C SER A 72 -2.00 24.63 -6.60
N LEU A 73 -1.88 23.95 -5.46
CA LEU A 73 -0.93 22.87 -5.23
C LEU A 73 -1.71 21.57 -5.01
N GLN A 74 -1.54 20.63 -5.92
CA GLN A 74 -2.15 19.32 -5.86
C GLN A 74 -1.06 18.30 -5.52
N TYR A 75 -1.28 17.49 -4.49
CA TYR A 75 -0.34 16.44 -4.12
C TYR A 75 -1.05 15.08 -4.12
N THR A 76 -0.36 14.08 -4.66
CA THR A 76 -0.82 12.69 -4.70
C THR A 76 0.26 11.78 -4.17
N LEU A 77 -0.10 10.95 -3.19
CA LEU A 77 0.71 9.88 -2.64
C LEU A 77 0.13 8.52 -3.07
N ALA A 78 0.90 7.82 -3.91
CA ALA A 78 0.56 6.49 -4.39
C ALA A 78 1.50 5.44 -3.78
N PRO A 79 1.03 4.22 -3.47
CA PRO A 79 1.92 3.12 -3.11
C PRO A 79 2.86 2.79 -4.27
N SER A 80 4.13 2.53 -3.99
CA SER A 80 5.10 2.20 -5.02
C SER A 80 4.88 0.79 -5.57
N GLY A 81 5.37 0.51 -6.78
CA GLY A 81 5.36 -0.83 -7.36
C GLY A 81 6.08 -1.86 -6.47
N ALA A 82 7.12 -1.43 -5.76
CA ALA A 82 7.85 -2.30 -4.84
C ALA A 82 7.01 -2.72 -3.63
N LEU A 83 6.17 -1.82 -3.09
CA LEU A 83 5.23 -2.18 -2.01
C LEU A 83 4.26 -3.27 -2.47
N TRP A 84 3.77 -3.19 -3.71
CA TRP A 84 2.90 -4.23 -4.29
C TRP A 84 3.61 -5.56 -4.45
N VAL A 85 4.89 -5.56 -4.85
CA VAL A 85 5.70 -6.78 -4.94
C VAL A 85 5.87 -7.42 -3.55
N ILE A 86 6.19 -6.63 -2.52
CA ILE A 86 6.34 -7.13 -1.14
C ILE A 86 4.99 -7.68 -0.64
N ALA A 87 3.89 -6.94 -0.84
CA ALA A 87 2.56 -7.40 -0.44
C ALA A 87 2.18 -8.71 -1.14
N GLY A 88 2.48 -8.84 -2.44
CA GLY A 88 2.27 -10.07 -3.20
C GLY A 88 3.10 -11.24 -2.67
N LEU A 89 4.38 -11.01 -2.34
CA LEU A 89 5.25 -12.01 -1.74
C LEU A 89 4.76 -12.47 -0.37
N LEU A 90 4.33 -11.54 0.49
CA LEU A 90 3.76 -11.87 1.80
C LEU A 90 2.49 -12.69 1.68
N LEU A 91 1.60 -12.33 0.73
CA LEU A 91 0.37 -13.07 0.49
C LEU A 91 0.64 -14.47 -0.09
N LEU A 92 1.61 -14.60 -1.00
CA LEU A 92 2.05 -15.89 -1.51
C LEU A 92 2.61 -16.76 -0.38
N PHE A 93 3.45 -16.17 0.48
CA PHE A 93 4.04 -16.88 1.60
C PHE A 93 3.00 -17.35 2.61
N THR A 94 2.01 -16.52 2.96
CA THR A 94 0.92 -16.92 3.85
C THR A 94 0.03 -18.00 3.25
N CYS A 95 -0.22 -17.96 1.94
CA CYS A 95 -0.94 -19.03 1.23
C CYS A 95 -0.16 -20.35 1.26
N ILE A 96 1.16 -20.32 1.02
CA ILE A 96 2.00 -21.52 1.05
C ILE A 96 2.11 -22.06 2.48
N SER A 97 2.37 -21.20 3.47
CA SER A 97 2.45 -21.63 4.88
C SER A 97 1.12 -22.16 5.39
N GLY A 98 0.01 -21.53 5.03
CA GLY A 98 -1.34 -22.01 5.34
C GLY A 98 -1.63 -23.36 4.70
N ALA A 99 -1.24 -23.55 3.43
CA ALA A 99 -1.36 -24.81 2.73
C ALA A 99 -0.51 -25.91 3.39
N ILE A 100 0.70 -25.62 3.87
CA ILE A 100 1.54 -26.59 4.59
C ILE A 100 0.93 -27.00 5.93
N ILE A 101 0.24 -26.11 6.64
CA ILE A 101 -0.41 -26.44 7.92
C ILE A 101 -1.71 -27.25 7.68
N ILE A 102 -2.47 -26.91 6.64
CA ILE A 102 -3.76 -27.57 6.34
C ILE A 102 -3.56 -28.90 5.59
N ALA A 103 -2.52 -29.02 4.76
CA ALA A 103 -2.22 -30.22 3.99
C ALA A 103 -2.16 -31.52 4.83
N PRO A 104 -1.39 -31.62 5.93
CA PRO A 104 -1.36 -32.84 6.73
C PRO A 104 -2.73 -33.16 7.36
N LEU A 105 -3.48 -32.13 7.78
CA LEU A 105 -4.82 -32.32 8.35
C LEU A 105 -5.85 -32.90 7.35
N VAL A 106 -5.68 -32.62 6.06
CA VAL A 106 -6.55 -33.14 4.99
C VAL A 106 -6.05 -34.51 4.50
N ILE A 107 -4.74 -34.71 4.47
CA ILE A 107 -4.10 -35.94 3.97
C ILE A 107 -4.22 -37.11 4.98
N ASP A 108 -4.28 -36.85 6.29
CA ASP A 108 -4.37 -37.90 7.31
C ASP A 108 -5.79 -38.39 7.64
N LYS A 109 -6.82 -37.80 7.04
CA LYS A 109 -8.22 -38.24 7.21
C LYS A 109 -8.45 -39.77 7.03
N PRO A 110 -7.91 -40.45 6.00
CA PRO A 110 -8.11 -41.89 5.85
C PRO A 110 -7.34 -42.74 6.88
N ASN A 111 -6.21 -42.25 7.39
CA ASN A 111 -5.41 -42.97 8.40
C ASN A 111 -6.06 -42.90 9.78
N VAL A 112 -6.59 -41.73 10.14
CA VAL A 112 -7.35 -41.52 11.38
C VAL A 112 -8.65 -42.34 11.35
N ALA A 113 -9.36 -42.36 10.23
CA ALA A 113 -10.59 -43.17 10.10
C ALA A 113 -10.31 -44.67 10.30
N ARG A 114 -9.25 -45.21 9.68
CA ARG A 114 -8.84 -46.61 9.86
C ARG A 114 -8.38 -46.92 11.29
N ALA A 115 -7.67 -45.99 11.94
CA ALA A 115 -7.25 -46.16 13.32
C ALA A 115 -8.44 -46.21 14.29
N VAL A 116 -9.46 -45.37 14.07
CA VAL A 116 -10.70 -45.38 14.87
C VAL A 116 -11.51 -46.64 14.62
N GLU A 117 -11.62 -47.08 13.36
CA GLU A 117 -12.33 -48.32 12.99
C GLU A 117 -11.68 -49.56 13.62
N ASN A 118 -10.34 -49.63 13.61
CA ASN A 118 -9.61 -50.72 14.27
C ASN A 118 -9.77 -50.68 15.80
N ALA A 119 -9.71 -49.49 16.42
CA ALA A 119 -9.90 -49.36 17.87
C ALA A 119 -11.31 -49.77 18.32
N LEU A 120 -12.34 -49.44 17.53
CA LEU A 120 -13.72 -49.88 17.78
C LEU A 120 -13.86 -51.40 17.64
N ARG A 121 -13.20 -51.99 16.64
CA ARG A 121 -13.21 -53.44 16.41
C ARG A 121 -12.53 -54.21 17.54
N ASP A 122 -11.39 -53.71 18.03
CA ASP A 122 -10.68 -54.29 19.16
C ASP A 122 -11.50 -54.21 20.46
N LEU A 123 -12.23 -53.12 20.66
CA LEU A 123 -13.17 -52.95 21.79
C LEU A 123 -14.32 -53.96 21.74
N GLU A 124 -14.91 -54.19 20.56
CA GLU A 124 -15.99 -55.16 20.39
C GLU A 124 -15.51 -56.60 20.64
N ASP A 125 -14.33 -56.95 20.11
CA ASP A 125 -13.74 -58.28 20.32
C ASP A 125 -13.34 -58.51 21.79
N ALA A 126 -12.85 -57.48 22.49
CA ALA A 126 -12.57 -57.56 23.92
C ALA A 126 -13.84 -57.77 24.74
N ALA A 127 -14.92 -57.04 24.44
CA ALA A 127 -16.21 -57.19 25.13
C ALA A 127 -16.81 -58.59 24.90
N ARG A 128 -16.73 -59.10 23.67
CA ARG A 128 -17.25 -60.44 23.32
C ARG A 128 -16.45 -61.57 23.96
N LYS A 129 -15.14 -61.40 24.17
CA LYS A 129 -14.31 -62.36 24.92
C LYS A 129 -14.64 -62.35 26.42
N ALA A 130 -14.90 -61.19 27.00
CA ALA A 130 -15.30 -61.07 28.41
C ALA A 130 -16.66 -61.74 28.69
N ASP A 131 -17.59 -61.67 27.74
CA ASP A 131 -18.92 -62.29 27.87
C ASP A 131 -18.88 -63.83 27.76
N LYS A 132 -17.97 -64.38 26.94
CA LYS A 132 -17.75 -65.84 26.82
C LYS A 132 -16.94 -66.46 27.96
N ALA A 133 -16.28 -65.64 28.79
CA ALA A 133 -15.49 -66.10 29.93
C ALA A 133 -16.32 -66.20 31.23
N ARG A 134 -17.61 -65.87 31.15
CA ARG A 134 -18.59 -65.95 32.24
C ARG A 134 -19.49 -67.17 32.06
#